data_AF-G7DYA9-F1
#
_entry.id   AF-G7DYA9-F1
#
_cell.length_a   1.000
_cell.length_b   1.000
_cell.length_c   1.000
_cell.angle_alpha   90.00
_cell.angle_beta   90.00
_cell.angle_gamma   90.00
#
_symmetry.space_group_name_H-M   'P 1'
#
loop_
_entity.id
_entity.type
_entity.pdbx_description
1 polymer ?
#
loop_
_entity_poly.entity_id
_entity_poly.type
_entity_poly.pdbx_seq_one_letter_code
_entity_poly.pdbx_strand_id
1 'polypeptide(L)'
;MAADLDRKGVESFVRSVPMQGLVTFDSERDAKVAKLCRLSSSGQRECNEVALHSRQLFEHLTKLGFFCTSPIDPSKTEIECRRIAKAPVTSL
;
A
#
# COMPACT_ATOMS: atom_id res chain seq x y z
N MET A 1 18.91 8.97 0.58
CA MET A 1 18.35 7.90 1.41
C MET A 1 18.26 6.64 0.58
N ALA A 2 18.70 5.49 1.11
CA ALA A 2 18.49 4.20 0.45
C ALA A 2 17.10 3.71 0.88
N ALA A 3 16.26 3.29 -0.07
CA ALA A 3 14.98 2.71 0.28
C ALA A 3 15.19 1.33 0.93
N ASP A 4 14.39 1.01 1.94
CA ASP A 4 14.38 -0.28 2.60
C ASP A 4 13.81 -1.39 1.71
N LEU A 5 12.86 -1.03 0.83
CA LEU A 5 12.15 -1.98 -0.03
C LEU A 5 12.23 -1.59 -1.51
N ASP A 6 12.50 -2.60 -2.35
CA ASP A 6 12.24 -2.58 -3.78
C ASP A 6 10.83 -3.14 -4.09
N ARG A 7 10.49 -3.27 -5.37
CA ARG A 7 9.17 -3.79 -5.78
C ARG A 7 8.88 -5.20 -5.23
N LYS A 8 9.88 -6.09 -5.18
CA LYS A 8 9.71 -7.44 -4.64
C LYS A 8 9.54 -7.39 -3.11
N GLY A 9 10.28 -6.50 -2.45
CA GLY A 9 10.14 -6.22 -1.03
C GLY A 9 8.73 -5.78 -0.66
N VAL A 10 8.12 -4.88 -1.45
CA VAL A 10 6.72 -4.45 -1.27
C VAL A 10 5.77 -5.64 -1.31
N GLU A 11 5.91 -6.50 -2.32
CA GLU A 11 5.02 -7.64 -2.49
C GLU A 11 5.07 -8.58 -1.26
N SER A 12 6.27 -8.93 -0.81
CA SER A 12 6.47 -9.73 0.39
C SER A 12 5.91 -9.05 1.65
N PHE A 13 6.12 -7.74 1.77
CA PHE A 13 5.66 -6.93 2.91
C PHE A 13 4.13 -6.87 3.02
N VAL A 14 3.42 -6.72 1.90
CA VAL A 14 1.94 -6.62 1.91
C VAL A 14 1.23 -7.97 1.87
N ARG A 15 1.89 -9.04 1.42
CA ARG A 15 1.30 -10.40 1.41
C ARG A 15 1.09 -10.98 2.81
N SER A 16 1.86 -10.55 3.80
CA SER A 16 1.65 -10.98 5.19
C SER A 16 0.50 -10.22 5.89
N VAL A 17 -0.12 -9.25 5.20
CA VAL A 17 -1.26 -8.51 5.74
C VAL A 17 -2.53 -9.37 5.58
N PRO A 18 -3.32 -9.54 6.65
CA PRO A 18 -4.56 -10.35 6.58
C PRO A 18 -5.59 -9.73 5.64
N MET A 19 -6.66 -10.47 5.32
CA MET A 19 -7.70 -10.01 4.38
C MET A 19 -8.41 -8.73 4.83
N GLN A 20 -8.60 -8.56 6.14
CA GLN A 20 -9.14 -7.35 6.76
C GLN A 20 -8.06 -6.28 7.06
N GLY A 21 -6.81 -6.54 6.69
CA GLY A 21 -5.69 -5.67 7.01
C GLY A 21 -5.63 -4.42 6.14
N LEU A 22 -5.04 -3.38 6.72
CA LEU A 22 -4.88 -2.06 6.12
C LEU A 22 -3.39 -1.80 5.87
N VAL A 23 -3.11 -1.32 4.68
CA VAL A 23 -1.81 -0.78 4.29
C VAL A 23 -2.03 0.69 3.94
N THR A 24 -1.09 1.55 4.30
CA THR A 24 -1.13 2.95 3.92
C THR A 24 0.16 3.37 3.27
N PHE A 25 0.11 4.30 2.32
CA PHE A 25 1.32 4.89 1.78
C PHE A 25 1.16 6.39 1.56
N ASP A 26 2.27 7.10 1.68
CA ASP A 26 2.36 8.52 1.42
C ASP A 26 3.70 8.85 0.75
N SER A 27 3.73 9.90 -0.05
CA SER A 27 4.96 10.45 -0.62
C SER A 27 4.85 11.95 -0.78
N GLU A 28 5.96 12.64 -0.65
CA GLU A 28 6.03 14.03 -1.11
C GLU A 28 5.76 14.11 -2.61
N ARG A 29 5.35 15.30 -3.07
CA ARG A 29 5.11 15.58 -4.49
C ARG A 29 6.41 15.34 -5.26
N ASP A 30 6.32 14.58 -6.35
CA ASP A 30 7.45 14.21 -7.24
C ASP A 30 8.56 13.38 -6.58
N ALA A 31 8.34 12.86 -5.36
CA ALA A 31 9.30 11.99 -4.70
C ALA A 31 9.45 10.65 -5.43
N LYS A 32 10.71 10.21 -5.54
CA LYS A 32 11.06 8.88 -6.08
C LYS A 32 10.90 7.76 -5.05
N VAL A 33 10.67 8.14 -3.80
CA VAL A 33 10.45 7.23 -2.67
C VAL A 33 9.12 7.53 -2.02
N ALA A 34 8.53 6.51 -1.42
CA ALA A 34 7.31 6.64 -0.64
C ALA A 34 7.47 5.84 0.65
N LYS A 35 6.71 6.24 1.68
CA LYS A 35 6.64 5.51 2.94
C LYS A 35 5.45 4.57 2.88
N LEU A 36 5.69 3.27 3.03
CA LEU A 36 4.67 2.23 3.05
C LEU A 36 4.53 1.67 4.46
N CYS A 37 3.32 1.66 4.99
CA CYS A 37 3.02 1.20 6.34
C CYS A 37 1.99 0.08 6.32
N ARG A 38 2.11 -0.89 7.23
CA ARG A 38 1.06 -1.89 7.50
C ARG A 38 0.69 -1.86 8.98
N LEU A 39 -0.57 -2.19 9.26
CA LEU A 39 -1.01 -2.53 10.61
C LEU A 39 -0.85 -4.03 10.83
N SER A 40 -0.06 -4.41 11.82
CA SER A 40 0.02 -5.79 12.29
C SER A 40 -1.23 -6.17 13.08
N SER A 41 -1.45 -7.48 13.27
CA SER A 41 -2.53 -8.01 14.13
C SER A 41 -2.44 -7.54 15.59
N SER A 42 -1.24 -7.12 16.04
CA SER A 42 -1.01 -6.57 17.37
C SER A 42 -1.32 -5.07 17.48
N GLY A 43 -1.78 -4.43 16.40
CA GLY A 43 -2.00 -2.98 16.33
C GLY A 43 -0.72 -2.17 16.13
N GLN A 44 0.46 -2.79 16.16
CA GLN A 44 1.73 -2.12 15.83
C GLN A 44 1.75 -1.74 14.35
N ARG A 45 2.13 -0.49 14.09
CA ARG A 45 2.32 0.07 12.75
C ARG A 45 3.78 -0.07 12.36
N GLU A 46 4.05 -0.82 11.30
CA GLU A 46 5.40 -1.02 10.75
C GLU A 46 5.49 -0.30 9.41
N CYS A 47 6.54 0.51 9.22
CA CYS A 47 6.72 1.34 8.03
C CYS A 47 8.12 1.17 7.44
N ASN A 48 8.20 1.17 6.12
CA ASN A 48 9.45 1.09 5.36
C ASN A 48 9.47 2.17 4.26
N GLU A 49 10.66 2.70 3.96
CA GLU A 49 10.85 3.49 2.75
C GLU A 49 10.92 2.58 1.53
N VAL A 50 10.28 2.99 0.44
CA VAL A 50 10.16 2.18 -0.77
C VAL A 50 10.68 2.97 -1.97
N ALA A 51 11.51 2.35 -2.81
CA ALA A 51 12.03 2.95 -4.04
C ALA A 51 11.00 2.94 -5.19
N LEU A 52 9.77 3.37 -4.89
CA LEU A 52 8.68 3.53 -5.83
C LEU A 52 7.98 4.84 -5.54
N HIS A 53 7.65 5.61 -6.57
CA HIS A 53 6.81 6.79 -6.40
C HIS A 53 5.33 6.37 -6.13
N SER A 54 4.53 7.26 -5.55
CA SER A 54 3.14 6.96 -5.13
C SER A 54 2.27 6.31 -6.21
N ARG A 55 2.31 6.81 -7.45
CA ARG A 55 1.58 6.18 -8.57
C ARG A 55 2.02 4.73 -8.87
N GLN A 56 3.31 4.42 -8.81
CA GLN A 56 3.83 3.07 -9.03
C GLN A 56 3.38 2.13 -7.91
N LEU A 57 3.38 2.61 -6.67
CA LEU A 57 2.85 1.85 -5.52
C LEU A 57 1.35 1.59 -5.66
N PHE A 58 0.56 2.60 -6.01
CA PHE A 58 -0.87 2.45 -6.27
C PHE A 58 -1.14 1.37 -7.33
N GLU A 59 -0.49 1.47 -8.49
CA GLU A 59 -0.63 0.49 -9.58
C GLU A 59 -0.19 -0.91 -9.14
N HIS A 60 0.87 -1.00 -8.33
CA HIS A 60 1.40 -2.28 -7.88
C HIS A 60 0.50 -2.95 -6.84
N LEU A 61 0.03 -2.22 -5.83
CA LEU A 61 -0.89 -2.72 -4.81
C LEU A 61 -2.23 -3.14 -5.42
N THR A 62 -2.75 -2.36 -6.39
CA THR A 62 -3.97 -2.71 -7.13
C THR A 62 -3.83 -4.06 -7.84
N LYS A 63 -2.69 -4.30 -8.51
CA LYS A 63 -2.38 -5.61 -9.15
C LYS A 63 -2.30 -6.77 -8.16
N LEU A 64 -1.90 -6.50 -6.93
CA LEU A 64 -1.84 -7.47 -5.83
C LEU A 64 -3.20 -7.71 -5.14
N GLY A 65 -4.27 -7.06 -5.61
CA GLY A 65 -5.62 -7.23 -5.07
C GLY A 65 -5.91 -6.33 -3.87
N PHE A 66 -5.34 -5.12 -3.86
CA PHE A 66 -5.72 -4.07 -2.92
C PHE A 66 -6.61 -3.03 -3.62
N PHE A 67 -7.60 -2.53 -2.91
CA PHE A 67 -8.37 -1.37 -3.30
C PHE A 67 -7.86 -0.17 -2.50
N CYS A 68 -7.36 0.85 -3.21
CA CYS A 68 -6.74 2.02 -2.61
C CYS A 68 -7.62 3.26 -2.80
N THR A 69 -7.80 4.05 -1.75
CA THR A 69 -8.65 5.24 -1.73
C THR A 69 -7.88 6.45 -1.21
N SER A 70 -8.11 7.60 -1.85
CA SER A 70 -7.68 8.90 -1.32
C SER A 70 -8.43 9.21 -0.03
N PRO A 71 -7.77 9.86 0.95
CA PRO A 71 -8.48 10.39 2.11
C PRO A 71 -9.50 11.45 1.68
N ILE A 72 -10.60 11.52 2.42
CA ILE A 72 -11.65 12.55 2.24
C ILE A 72 -11.17 13.90 2.78
N ASP A 73 -10.37 13.87 3.85
CA ASP A 73 -9.75 15.06 4.42
C ASP A 73 -8.61 15.53 3.50
N PRO A 74 -8.72 16.71 2.86
CA PRO A 74 -7.71 17.22 1.94
C PRO A 74 -6.40 17.61 2.64
N SER A 75 -6.39 17.67 3.98
CA SER A 75 -5.20 17.90 4.79
C SER A 75 -4.36 16.64 4.95
N LYS A 76 -4.89 15.46 4.56
CA LYS A 76 -4.19 14.18 4.61
C LYS A 76 -3.79 13.76 3.21
N THR A 77 -2.58 13.22 3.09
CA THR A 77 -2.00 12.74 1.83
C THR A 77 -1.84 11.22 1.80
N GLU A 78 -1.98 10.59 2.96
CA GLU A 78 -1.84 9.15 3.12
C GLU A 78 -2.99 8.39 2.44
N ILE A 79 -2.64 7.61 1.42
CA ILE A 79 -3.56 6.73 0.69
C ILE A 79 -3.78 5.46 1.51
N GLU A 80 -5.05 5.11 1.73
CA GLU A 80 -5.43 3.86 2.39
C GLU A 80 -5.68 2.75 1.36
N CYS A 81 -5.07 1.59 1.56
CA CYS A 81 -5.22 0.41 0.71
C CYS A 81 -5.70 -0.79 1.52
N ARG A 82 -6.87 -1.32 1.17
CA ARG A 82 -7.47 -2.49 1.82
C ARG A 82 -7.43 -3.68 0.89
N ARG A 83 -7.12 -4.86 1.42
CA ARG A 83 -7.12 -6.09 0.62
C ARG A 83 -8.57 -6.42 0.24
N ILE A 84 -8.81 -6.69 -1.03
CA ILE A 84 -10.12 -7.13 -1.51
C ILE A 84 -10.03 -8.61 -1.87
N ALA A 85 -11.10 -9.35 -1.57
CA ALA A 85 -11.29 -10.62 -2.23
C ALA A 85 -11.42 -10.33 -3.72
N LYS A 86 -10.61 -10.98 -4.58
CA LYS A 86 -10.96 -11.03 -5.99
C LYS A 86 -12.35 -11.67 -6.05
N ALA A 87 -13.36 -10.88 -6.41
CA ALA A 87 -14.66 -11.46 -6.71
C ALA A 87 -14.43 -12.55 -7.77
N PRO A 88 -14.97 -13.77 -7.61
CA PRO A 88 -15.06 -14.66 -8.75
C PRO A 88 -15.82 -13.87 -9.83
N VAL A 89 -15.20 -13.70 -11.00
CA VAL A 89 -15.95 -13.28 -12.19
C VAL A 89 -16.90 -14.43 -12.46
N THR A 90 -18.11 -14.32 -11.95
CA THR A 90 -19.24 -15.07 -12.47
C THR A 90 -19.65 -14.30 -13.70
N SER A 91 -19.13 -14.69 -14.87
CA SER A 91 -19.68 -14.29 -16.15
C SER A 91 -21.18 -14.63 -16.13
N LEU A 92 -22.00 -13.59 -16.12
CA LEU A 92 -23.44 -13.65 -16.40
C LEU A 92 -23.65 -13.12 -17.81
#